data_AF-A0A832BQU6-F1
#
_entry.id   AF-A0A832BQU6-F1
#
_cell.length_a   1.000
_cell.length_b   1.000
_cell.length_c   1.000
_cell.angle_alpha   90.00
_cell.angle_beta   90.00
_cell.angle_gamma   90.00
#
_symmetry.space_group_name_H-M   'P 1'
#
loop_
_entity.id
_entity.type
_entity.pdbx_description
1 polymer ?
#
loop_
_entity_poly.entity_id
_entity_poly.type
_entity_poly.pdbx_seq_one_letter_code
_entity_poly.pdbx_strand_id
1 'polypeptide(L)'
;MGSIIYENRFFILLIFCSSAWSSCTKNLNERTSRKKPEVVLRDVIDLGSGQAQRIKILQLHADTVYLLTSNITREEGEQLIVDPGTLIKSNPGIGIYINKSAIVVANGTEQLPIIFTSNLPAGSANNYWQGITISGKSFNNTGSSSGDPADASGSLRYVRIEFAGLSLIDVGAGTTIENVQTSYSNLSPAFLISGGNVNGKYLVSYACGAPADFYIGNGYSGKLQYLLAYRYPFFGSAGSKPSGAIAGLYIENNETNPVAAGPATFPFISNLTVIGPAGRSGMPTVYKDSSNGFLAAALVTNRNASFRIRNSIFMGYPVGGWQIGDSLSARKVHYLESEFTSSIVYCADSNRTFYIRKNIYRRYDTRDFKEYMLEDRFHNRLFYSINSFGLNNVFGYDALGPVPADGSVLLKGADFSGDNYGQGFFDKVEFVGAVGRDNWLRGWTNFNPLKTNYNIPE
;
A
#
# COMPACT_ATOMS: atom_id res chain seq x y z
N MET A 1 86.89 18.25 -42.37
CA MET A 1 86.31 17.75 -43.62
C MET A 1 84.79 17.77 -43.47
N GLY A 2 84.08 18.48 -44.37
CA GLY A 2 82.61 18.42 -44.63
C GLY A 2 81.69 18.90 -43.50
N SER A 3 81.04 20.07 -43.57
CA SER A 3 79.90 20.51 -44.40
C SER A 3 78.51 20.23 -43.77
N ILE A 4 77.89 21.33 -43.30
CA ILE A 4 76.48 21.79 -43.42
C ILE A 4 75.35 20.76 -43.24
N ILE A 5 74.39 21.05 -42.33
CA ILE A 5 72.93 21.21 -42.56
C ILE A 5 72.30 21.79 -41.28
N TYR A 6 71.59 22.91 -41.41
CA TYR A 6 70.69 23.50 -40.42
C TYR A 6 69.26 23.31 -40.93
N GLU A 7 68.35 22.74 -40.13
CA GLU A 7 66.90 22.88 -40.34
C GLU A 7 66.10 22.93 -39.03
N ASN A 8 65.39 24.06 -38.90
CA ASN A 8 64.03 24.29 -38.44
C ASN A 8 63.44 23.47 -37.26
N ARG A 9 63.16 24.19 -36.16
CA ARG A 9 61.93 23.99 -35.39
C ARG A 9 61.28 25.35 -35.06
N PHE A 10 60.10 25.55 -35.63
CA PHE A 10 59.18 26.67 -35.39
C PHE A 10 58.66 26.64 -33.94
N PHE A 11 58.76 27.76 -33.24
CA PHE A 11 57.97 28.09 -32.05
C PHE A 11 57.12 29.32 -32.39
N ILE A 12 55.80 29.15 -32.52
CA ILE A 12 54.86 30.26 -32.67
C ILE A 12 54.34 30.64 -31.29
N LEU A 13 54.78 31.81 -30.84
CA LEU A 13 54.30 32.53 -29.66
C LEU A 13 53.00 33.24 -30.05
N LEU A 14 51.87 32.88 -29.44
CA LEU A 14 50.59 33.56 -29.65
C LEU A 14 50.34 34.57 -28.51
N ILE A 15 50.20 35.81 -28.95
CA ILE A 15 50.08 37.05 -28.18
C ILE A 15 48.74 37.07 -27.42
N PHE A 16 48.80 37.20 -26.09
CA PHE A 16 47.63 37.54 -25.26
C PHE A 16 47.35 39.04 -25.41
N CYS A 17 46.25 39.37 -26.07
CA CYS A 17 45.71 40.73 -26.07
C CYS A 17 44.81 40.90 -24.84
N SER A 18 45.26 41.76 -23.92
CA SER A 18 44.52 42.16 -22.74
C SER A 18 43.43 43.18 -23.09
N SER A 19 42.18 42.86 -22.79
CA SER A 19 41.13 43.85 -22.57
C SER A 19 40.43 43.52 -21.25
N ALA A 20 40.64 44.38 -20.26
CA ALA A 20 39.96 44.31 -18.98
C ALA A 20 38.51 44.75 -19.17
N TRP A 21 37.58 43.82 -19.00
CA TRP A 21 36.17 44.13 -18.79
C TRP A 21 35.81 43.60 -17.41
N SER A 22 35.42 44.54 -16.54
CA SER A 22 34.98 44.30 -15.17
C SER A 22 33.78 43.36 -15.18
N SER A 23 34.02 42.07 -14.93
CA SER A 23 32.95 41.09 -14.77
C SER A 23 32.36 41.27 -13.38
N CYS A 24 31.10 41.70 -13.32
CA CYS A 24 30.29 41.56 -12.13
C CYS A 24 30.36 40.09 -11.70
N THR A 25 30.93 39.81 -10.53
CA THR A 25 30.79 38.53 -9.84
C THR A 25 29.30 38.35 -9.51
N LYS A 26 28.52 37.81 -10.45
CA LYS A 26 27.28 37.13 -10.08
C LYS A 26 27.71 35.89 -9.33
N ASN A 27 27.56 35.94 -8.00
CA ASN A 27 27.54 34.77 -7.16
C ASN A 27 26.65 33.72 -7.83
N LEU A 28 27.23 32.61 -8.25
CA LEU A 28 26.52 31.43 -8.77
C LEU A 28 25.81 30.64 -7.66
N ASN A 29 25.67 31.22 -6.47
CA ASN A 29 25.01 30.64 -5.31
C ASN A 29 23.72 31.38 -5.02
N GLU A 30 22.72 31.19 -5.89
CA GLU A 30 21.31 31.30 -5.53
C GLU A 30 20.48 30.74 -6.71
N ARG A 31 20.49 29.41 -6.89
CA ARG A 31 19.26 28.77 -7.37
C ARG A 31 18.29 28.84 -6.21
N THR A 32 17.66 30.01 -6.01
CA THR A 32 16.42 30.08 -5.26
C THR A 32 15.46 29.15 -5.98
N SER A 33 15.22 27.96 -5.43
CA SER A 33 14.17 27.10 -5.92
C SER A 33 12.87 27.89 -5.84
N ARG A 34 12.39 28.35 -7.00
CA ARG A 34 11.19 29.17 -7.08
C ARG A 34 10.04 28.30 -6.60
N LYS A 35 9.29 28.76 -5.60
CA LYS A 35 8.06 28.10 -5.16
C LYS A 35 7.20 27.79 -6.40
N LYS A 36 6.86 26.53 -6.60
CA LYS A 36 6.00 26.08 -7.70
C LYS A 36 4.66 26.84 -7.66
N PRO A 37 4.10 27.27 -8.80
CA PRO A 37 2.76 27.84 -8.83
C PRO A 37 1.74 26.86 -8.25
N GLU A 38 0.77 27.37 -7.49
CA GLU A 38 -0.36 26.62 -6.99
C GLU A 38 -1.59 26.92 -7.85
N VAL A 39 -2.27 25.88 -8.34
CA VAL A 39 -3.43 25.98 -9.23
C VAL A 39 -4.56 25.12 -8.70
N VAL A 40 -5.78 25.67 -8.67
CA VAL A 40 -6.98 24.87 -8.38
C VAL A 40 -7.25 23.93 -9.54
N LEU A 41 -7.26 22.63 -9.26
CA LEU A 41 -7.54 21.61 -10.26
C LEU A 41 -9.04 21.60 -10.58
N ARG A 42 -9.36 21.58 -11.88
CA ARG A 42 -10.72 21.47 -12.38
C ARG A 42 -10.78 20.35 -13.42
N ASP A 43 -11.88 19.61 -13.44
CA ASP A 43 -12.19 18.58 -14.42
C ASP A 43 -12.97 19.12 -15.63
N VAL A 44 -13.45 20.36 -15.53
CA VAL A 44 -14.17 21.08 -16.58
C VAL A 44 -13.54 22.44 -16.89
N ILE A 45 -13.73 22.86 -18.13
CA ILE A 45 -13.50 24.23 -18.61
C ILE A 45 -14.84 24.95 -18.54
N ASP A 46 -14.90 26.05 -17.79
CA ASP A 46 -16.06 26.94 -17.78
C ASP A 46 -16.08 27.73 -19.10
N LEU A 47 -17.15 27.57 -19.88
CA LEU A 47 -17.36 28.26 -21.15
C LEU A 47 -18.20 29.53 -20.98
N GLY A 48 -18.62 29.85 -19.75
CA GLY A 48 -19.55 30.92 -19.43
C GLY A 48 -21.01 30.52 -19.58
N SER A 49 -21.92 31.38 -19.10
CA SER A 49 -23.39 31.19 -19.22
C SER A 49 -23.91 29.86 -18.66
N GLY A 50 -23.24 29.31 -17.64
CA GLY A 50 -23.60 28.03 -17.02
C GLY A 50 -23.24 26.80 -17.86
N GLN A 51 -22.46 26.95 -18.92
CA GLN A 51 -21.95 25.85 -19.73
C GLN A 51 -20.55 25.46 -19.29
N ALA A 52 -20.30 24.15 -19.21
CA ALA A 52 -18.99 23.61 -18.88
C ALA A 52 -18.66 22.45 -19.82
N GLN A 53 -17.41 22.39 -20.27
CA GLN A 53 -16.91 21.29 -21.08
C GLN A 53 -15.97 20.42 -20.27
N ARG A 54 -16.22 19.11 -20.25
CA ARG A 54 -15.31 18.16 -19.60
C ARG A 54 -13.98 18.08 -20.34
N ILE A 55 -12.89 18.14 -19.59
CA ILE A 55 -11.53 17.94 -20.10
C ILE A 55 -11.37 16.44 -20.40
N LYS A 56 -11.01 16.07 -21.63
CA LYS A 56 -10.83 14.65 -22.01
C LYS A 56 -9.54 14.04 -21.47
N ILE A 57 -8.43 14.77 -21.56
CA ILE A 57 -7.15 14.36 -20.98
C ILE A 57 -6.75 15.44 -19.98
N LEU A 58 -6.83 15.11 -18.69
CA LEU A 58 -6.43 15.98 -17.60
C LEU A 58 -4.99 15.62 -17.24
N GLN A 59 -4.04 16.43 -17.71
CA GLN A 59 -2.61 16.23 -17.49
C GLN A 59 -2.13 17.12 -16.34
N LEU A 60 -1.43 16.54 -15.38
CA LEU A 60 -0.80 17.23 -14.25
C LEU A 60 0.73 17.19 -14.39
N HIS A 61 1.39 18.32 -14.16
CA HIS A 61 2.81 18.51 -14.40
C HIS A 61 3.61 18.74 -13.12
N ALA A 62 4.86 18.26 -13.10
CA ALA A 62 5.74 18.31 -11.95
C ALA A 62 6.13 19.73 -11.52
N ASP A 63 6.04 20.71 -12.41
CA ASP A 63 6.36 22.12 -12.13
C ASP A 63 5.23 22.86 -11.41
N THR A 64 4.07 22.23 -11.22
CA THR A 64 2.85 22.84 -10.67
C THR A 64 2.37 22.06 -9.45
N VAL A 65 1.86 22.79 -8.44
CA VAL A 65 1.15 22.20 -7.30
C VAL A 65 -0.35 22.32 -7.55
N TYR A 66 -1.06 21.21 -7.49
CA TYR A 66 -2.49 21.17 -7.76
C TYR A 66 -3.31 21.14 -6.46
N LEU A 67 -4.31 22.01 -6.34
CA LEU A 67 -5.21 22.08 -5.20
C LEU A 67 -6.58 21.50 -5.57
N LEU A 68 -7.02 20.47 -4.86
CA LEU A 68 -8.35 19.87 -5.00
C LEU A 68 -9.30 20.54 -4.03
N THR A 69 -10.13 21.45 -4.55
CA THR A 69 -11.18 22.14 -3.79
C THR A 69 -12.57 21.54 -3.99
N SER A 70 -12.70 20.65 -4.97
CA SER A 70 -13.91 19.89 -5.30
C SER A 70 -13.50 18.49 -5.78
N ASN A 71 -14.44 17.55 -5.76
CA ASN A 71 -14.18 16.20 -6.27
C ASN A 71 -13.71 16.26 -7.73
N ILE A 72 -12.72 15.43 -8.05
CA ILE A 72 -12.25 15.24 -9.43
C ILE A 72 -12.75 13.89 -9.89
N THR A 73 -13.65 13.89 -10.87
CA THR A 73 -14.19 12.66 -11.44
C THR A 73 -13.72 12.56 -12.88
N ARG A 74 -13.27 11.37 -13.30
CA ARG A 74 -12.98 11.04 -14.70
C ARG A 74 -14.03 10.04 -15.17
N GLU A 75 -14.74 10.39 -16.24
CA GLU A 75 -15.81 9.58 -16.81
C GLU A 75 -15.31 8.74 -17.99
N GLU A 76 -16.20 7.94 -18.57
CA GLU A 76 -15.90 7.09 -19.72
C GLU A 76 -15.15 7.84 -20.83
N GLY A 77 -14.02 7.24 -21.26
CA GLY A 77 -13.15 7.77 -22.30
C GLY A 77 -12.25 8.93 -21.86
N GLU A 78 -12.26 9.29 -20.57
CA GLU A 78 -11.43 10.35 -20.02
C GLU A 78 -10.19 9.79 -19.31
N GLN A 79 -9.13 10.60 -19.30
CA GLN A 79 -7.85 10.23 -18.70
C GLN A 79 -7.41 11.25 -17.66
N LEU A 80 -6.85 10.79 -16.55
CA LEU A 80 -6.03 11.58 -15.63
C LEU A 80 -4.58 11.08 -15.77
N ILE A 81 -3.68 11.95 -16.20
CA ILE A 81 -2.25 11.63 -16.34
C ILE A 81 -1.47 12.56 -15.41
N VAL A 82 -0.56 11.99 -14.63
CA VAL A 82 0.19 12.72 -13.59
C VAL A 82 1.67 12.44 -13.77
N ASP A 83 2.44 13.49 -14.05
CA ASP A 83 3.88 13.38 -14.26
C ASP A 83 4.62 13.02 -12.95
N PRO A 84 5.76 12.32 -13.01
CA PRO A 84 6.63 12.06 -11.85
C PRO A 84 6.95 13.32 -11.06
N GLY A 85 6.95 13.24 -9.73
CA GLY A 85 7.28 14.38 -8.85
C GLY A 85 6.19 15.46 -8.75
N THR A 86 5.00 15.21 -9.30
CA THR A 86 3.84 16.10 -9.13
C THR A 86 3.31 16.04 -7.70
N LEU A 87 2.98 17.21 -7.16
CA LEU A 87 2.39 17.38 -5.84
C LEU A 87 0.94 17.84 -5.96
N ILE A 88 0.04 17.07 -5.35
CA ILE A 88 -1.40 17.27 -5.35
C ILE A 88 -1.87 17.38 -3.89
N LYS A 89 -2.54 18.48 -3.55
CA LYS A 89 -3.04 18.77 -2.20
C LYS A 89 -4.57 18.82 -2.20
N SER A 90 -5.19 18.08 -1.30
CA SER A 90 -6.66 17.97 -1.22
C SER A 90 -7.23 18.66 0.00
N ASN A 91 -8.32 19.41 -0.18
CA ASN A 91 -9.10 19.88 0.96
C ASN A 91 -9.82 18.70 1.65
N PRO A 92 -10.14 18.82 2.95
CA PRO A 92 -10.87 17.78 3.66
C PRO A 92 -12.19 17.41 2.96
N GLY A 93 -12.52 16.12 2.96
CA GLY A 93 -13.75 15.60 2.37
C GLY A 93 -13.79 15.51 0.83
N ILE A 94 -12.71 15.89 0.13
CA ILE A 94 -12.61 15.82 -1.33
C ILE A 94 -11.96 14.50 -1.79
N GLY A 95 -12.38 13.95 -2.93
CA GLY A 95 -11.84 12.71 -3.50
C GLY A 95 -11.52 12.78 -5.00
N ILE A 96 -10.75 11.79 -5.46
CA ILE A 96 -10.52 11.51 -6.88
C ILE A 96 -11.24 10.22 -7.23
N TYR A 97 -12.08 10.26 -8.27
CA TYR A 97 -12.89 9.14 -8.73
C TYR A 97 -12.57 8.85 -10.20
N ILE A 98 -12.04 7.67 -10.47
CA ILE A 98 -11.81 7.15 -11.82
C ILE A 98 -12.93 6.14 -12.07
N ASN A 99 -13.94 6.55 -12.83
CA ASN A 99 -15.11 5.72 -13.10
C ASN A 99 -14.80 4.66 -14.18
N LYS A 100 -15.73 3.73 -14.39
CA LYS A 100 -15.59 2.65 -15.37
C LYS A 100 -15.27 3.22 -16.76
N SER A 101 -14.33 2.60 -17.47
CA SER A 101 -13.79 3.05 -18.76
C SER A 101 -13.04 4.39 -18.75
N ALA A 102 -12.80 5.00 -17.59
CA ALA A 102 -11.80 6.07 -17.43
C ALA A 102 -10.42 5.48 -17.08
N ILE A 103 -9.36 6.24 -17.33
CA ILE A 103 -7.98 5.80 -17.11
C ILE A 103 -7.23 6.77 -16.19
N VAL A 104 -6.45 6.23 -15.26
CA VAL A 104 -5.44 7.00 -14.52
C VAL A 104 -4.03 6.51 -14.81
N VAL A 105 -3.11 7.40 -15.15
CA VAL A 105 -1.68 7.09 -15.33
C VAL A 105 -0.88 8.00 -14.41
N ALA A 106 -0.42 7.45 -13.28
CA ALA A 106 0.42 8.14 -12.31
C ALA A 106 1.65 7.27 -12.03
N ASN A 107 2.67 7.42 -12.88
CA ASN A 107 3.89 6.63 -12.81
C ASN A 107 5.05 7.52 -12.37
N GLY A 108 5.20 7.71 -11.06
CA GLY A 108 6.38 8.31 -10.47
C GLY A 108 7.61 7.40 -10.57
N THR A 109 8.70 7.86 -9.98
CA THR A 109 9.93 7.06 -9.82
C THR A 109 10.35 7.04 -8.36
N GLU A 110 11.37 6.23 -8.03
CA GLU A 110 11.91 6.19 -6.68
C GLU A 110 12.38 7.58 -6.21
N GLN A 111 12.98 8.36 -7.10
CA GLN A 111 13.51 9.70 -6.82
C GLN A 111 12.46 10.81 -6.97
N LEU A 112 11.42 10.58 -7.78
CA LEU A 112 10.35 11.55 -8.05
C LEU A 112 8.98 10.89 -7.85
N PRO A 113 8.63 10.51 -6.61
CA PRO A 113 7.32 9.94 -6.32
C PRO A 113 6.22 10.98 -6.58
N ILE A 114 5.05 10.51 -6.99
CA ILE A 114 3.85 11.36 -7.09
C ILE A 114 3.20 11.40 -5.72
N ILE A 115 2.87 12.60 -5.24
CA ILE A 115 2.37 12.81 -3.88
C ILE A 115 0.96 13.40 -3.93
N PHE A 116 -0.01 12.62 -3.47
CA PHE A 116 -1.35 13.07 -3.11
C PHE A 116 -1.40 13.21 -1.59
N THR A 117 -1.64 14.42 -1.10
CA THR A 117 -1.65 14.72 0.33
C THR A 117 -2.73 15.73 0.65
N SER A 118 -2.87 16.10 1.92
CA SER A 118 -3.83 17.12 2.32
C SER A 118 -3.28 18.54 2.14
N ASN A 119 -4.21 19.48 1.95
CA ASN A 119 -3.93 20.92 1.87
C ASN A 119 -3.88 21.61 3.24
N LEU A 120 -4.07 20.89 4.35
CA LEU A 120 -3.93 21.48 5.68
C LEU A 120 -2.44 21.68 6.05
N PRO A 121 -2.12 22.64 6.94
CA PRO A 121 -0.77 22.84 7.44
C PRO A 121 -0.20 21.58 8.11
N ALA A 122 1.13 21.41 8.03
CA ALA A 122 1.84 20.36 8.76
C ALA A 122 1.49 20.38 10.26
N GLY A 123 1.35 19.20 10.86
CA GLY A 123 0.91 19.00 12.24
C GLY A 123 -0.61 18.92 12.44
N SER A 124 -1.42 19.16 11.40
CA SER A 124 -2.88 19.08 11.51
C SER A 124 -3.36 17.65 11.70
N ALA A 125 -4.06 17.37 12.80
CA ALA A 125 -4.53 16.02 13.15
C ALA A 125 -5.85 15.59 12.46
N ASN A 126 -6.63 16.54 11.91
CA ASN A 126 -7.91 16.30 11.23
C ASN A 126 -7.74 16.34 9.71
N ASN A 127 -6.79 15.55 9.20
CA ASN A 127 -6.21 15.77 7.88
C ASN A 127 -6.87 15.01 6.72
N TYR A 128 -8.15 14.64 6.86
CA TYR A 128 -8.72 13.54 6.08
C TYR A 128 -9.45 14.01 4.82
N TRP A 129 -9.05 13.44 3.68
CA TRP A 129 -9.75 13.54 2.40
C TRP A 129 -10.23 12.14 1.99
N GLN A 130 -11.06 12.05 0.95
CA GLN A 130 -11.71 10.79 0.56
C GLN A 130 -10.79 9.81 -0.18
N GLY A 131 -9.58 10.24 -0.53
CA GLY A 131 -8.60 9.42 -1.22
C GLY A 131 -8.89 9.24 -2.71
N ILE A 132 -8.39 8.14 -3.25
CA ILE A 132 -8.53 7.79 -4.67
C ILE A 132 -9.39 6.54 -4.78
N THR A 133 -10.40 6.58 -5.63
CA THR A 133 -11.20 5.41 -6.01
C THR A 133 -11.03 5.13 -7.48
N ILE A 134 -10.64 3.90 -7.82
CA ILE A 134 -10.56 3.39 -9.19
C ILE A 134 -11.63 2.32 -9.34
N SER A 135 -12.57 2.55 -10.26
CA SER A 135 -13.65 1.61 -10.59
C SER A 135 -13.40 1.02 -11.97
N GLY A 136 -13.09 -0.28 -12.03
CA GLY A 136 -12.87 -1.01 -13.27
C GLY A 136 -14.13 -1.70 -13.79
N LYS A 137 -13.94 -2.54 -14.80
CA LYS A 137 -15.00 -3.34 -15.45
C LYS A 137 -14.92 -4.83 -15.17
N SER A 138 -14.07 -5.25 -14.24
CA SER A 138 -13.98 -6.65 -13.82
C SER A 138 -15.19 -7.06 -12.96
N PHE A 139 -15.21 -8.30 -12.51
CA PHE A 139 -16.34 -8.88 -11.77
C PHE A 139 -16.37 -8.45 -10.30
N ASN A 140 -17.54 -8.53 -9.67
CA ASN A 140 -17.72 -8.31 -8.23
C ASN A 140 -19.00 -8.99 -7.74
N ASN A 141 -18.93 -9.71 -6.63
CA ASN A 141 -20.06 -10.52 -6.15
C ASN A 141 -21.12 -9.74 -5.35
N THR A 142 -20.93 -8.43 -5.15
CA THR A 142 -21.95 -7.49 -4.62
C THR A 142 -22.67 -6.72 -5.72
N GLY A 143 -22.10 -6.69 -6.92
CA GLY A 143 -22.65 -6.01 -8.10
C GLY A 143 -22.80 -6.99 -9.25
N SER A 144 -22.03 -6.78 -10.32
CA SER A 144 -22.02 -7.67 -11.48
C SER A 144 -21.04 -8.82 -11.28
N SER A 145 -21.57 -10.05 -11.18
CA SER A 145 -20.75 -11.28 -11.15
C SER A 145 -20.04 -11.56 -12.47
N SER A 146 -20.39 -10.85 -13.54
CA SER A 146 -19.75 -10.88 -14.86
C SER A 146 -18.95 -9.59 -15.07
N GLY A 147 -17.80 -9.69 -15.71
CA GLY A 147 -16.95 -8.53 -16.02
C GLY A 147 -15.76 -8.93 -16.88
N ASP A 148 -14.97 -7.95 -17.25
CA ASP A 148 -13.72 -8.14 -18.01
C ASP A 148 -12.53 -8.28 -17.03
N PRO A 149 -12.05 -9.52 -16.77
CA PRO A 149 -10.88 -9.73 -15.92
C PRO A 149 -9.58 -9.16 -16.51
N ALA A 150 -9.55 -8.83 -17.80
CA ALA A 150 -8.42 -8.20 -18.45
C ALA A 150 -8.51 -6.67 -18.48
N ASP A 151 -9.57 -6.08 -17.91
CA ASP A 151 -9.77 -4.62 -17.87
C ASP A 151 -8.52 -3.90 -17.34
N ALA A 152 -8.20 -2.78 -18.00
CA ALA A 152 -7.07 -1.93 -17.68
C ALA A 152 -7.60 -0.54 -17.33
N SER A 153 -7.69 -0.24 -16.04
CA SER A 153 -8.09 1.07 -15.50
C SER A 153 -6.90 2.04 -15.36
N GLY A 154 -5.70 1.61 -15.76
CA GLY A 154 -4.49 2.43 -15.82
C GLY A 154 -3.31 1.90 -15.00
N SER A 155 -2.51 2.81 -14.44
CA SER A 155 -1.29 2.48 -13.70
C SER A 155 -0.99 3.47 -12.57
N LEU A 156 -0.64 2.93 -11.39
CA LEU A 156 -0.02 3.65 -10.29
C LEU A 156 1.35 3.03 -10.01
N ARG A 157 2.43 3.83 -10.11
CA ARG A 157 3.80 3.47 -9.76
C ARG A 157 4.44 4.57 -8.92
N TYR A 158 5.06 4.22 -7.79
CA TYR A 158 5.73 5.18 -6.89
C TYR A 158 4.82 6.35 -6.49
N VAL A 159 3.66 6.01 -5.92
CA VAL A 159 2.63 6.97 -5.51
C VAL A 159 2.49 6.97 -3.99
N ARG A 160 2.50 8.16 -3.39
CA ARG A 160 2.12 8.38 -1.98
C ARG A 160 0.72 8.97 -1.93
N ILE A 161 -0.16 8.34 -1.16
CA ILE A 161 -1.52 8.77 -0.85
C ILE A 161 -1.56 8.98 0.66
N GLU A 162 -1.42 10.22 1.09
CA GLU A 162 -1.27 10.57 2.50
C GLU A 162 -2.58 11.09 3.07
N PHE A 163 -2.89 10.70 4.31
CA PHE A 163 -4.11 11.02 5.04
C PHE A 163 -5.41 10.49 4.39
N ALA A 164 -5.29 9.52 3.49
CA ALA A 164 -6.40 8.83 2.86
C ALA A 164 -6.00 7.45 2.33
N GLY A 165 -6.98 6.66 1.90
CA GLY A 165 -6.79 5.32 1.35
C GLY A 165 -6.94 5.27 -0.17
N LEU A 166 -6.65 4.09 -0.73
CA LEU A 166 -6.90 3.71 -2.11
C LEU A 166 -8.02 2.66 -2.16
N SER A 167 -9.07 2.92 -2.92
CA SER A 167 -10.15 1.97 -3.19
C SER A 167 -10.06 1.46 -4.63
N LEU A 168 -9.94 0.14 -4.78
CA LEU A 168 -9.92 -0.59 -6.04
C LEU A 168 -11.20 -1.41 -6.11
N ILE A 169 -12.14 -0.95 -6.92
CA ILE A 169 -13.47 -1.55 -7.08
C ILE A 169 -13.54 -2.15 -8.48
N ASP A 170 -13.78 -3.46 -8.60
CA ASP A 170 -13.96 -4.14 -9.89
C ASP A 170 -12.73 -4.00 -10.83
N VAL A 171 -11.52 -3.83 -10.29
CA VAL A 171 -10.32 -3.52 -11.10
C VAL A 171 -9.73 -4.80 -11.72
N GLY A 172 -9.53 -4.78 -13.04
CA GLY A 172 -9.01 -5.90 -13.82
C GLY A 172 -7.49 -6.05 -13.77
N ALA A 173 -7.00 -7.22 -14.20
CA ALA A 173 -5.58 -7.59 -14.19
C ALA A 173 -4.73 -6.81 -15.21
N GLY A 174 -5.34 -6.08 -16.15
CA GLY A 174 -4.63 -5.16 -17.04
C GLY A 174 -4.15 -3.89 -16.35
N THR A 175 -4.62 -3.63 -15.12
CA THR A 175 -4.23 -2.46 -14.32
C THR A 175 -2.95 -2.74 -13.54
N THR A 176 -2.05 -1.76 -13.48
CA THR A 176 -0.81 -1.84 -12.67
C THR A 176 -0.97 -1.09 -11.35
N ILE A 177 -0.70 -1.76 -10.23
CA ILE A 177 -0.62 -1.15 -8.89
C ILE A 177 0.69 -1.58 -8.24
N GLU A 178 1.72 -0.74 -8.32
CA GLU A 178 3.05 -1.06 -7.81
C GLU A 178 3.67 0.12 -7.04
N ASN A 179 4.39 -0.13 -5.95
CA ASN A 179 5.04 0.93 -5.16
C ASN A 179 4.04 2.03 -4.75
N VAL A 180 2.96 1.63 -4.08
CA VAL A 180 1.95 2.56 -3.58
C VAL A 180 1.99 2.57 -2.07
N GLN A 181 2.11 3.77 -1.50
CA GLN A 181 2.02 3.98 -0.07
C GLN A 181 0.73 4.73 0.25
N THR A 182 -0.04 4.19 1.19
CA THR A 182 -1.12 4.90 1.86
C THR A 182 -0.72 5.15 3.31
N SER A 183 -1.03 6.33 3.84
CA SER A 183 -0.65 6.66 5.22
C SER A 183 -1.71 7.49 5.94
N TYR A 184 -1.82 7.36 7.27
CA TYR A 184 -2.72 8.17 8.11
C TYR A 184 -4.20 8.18 7.66
N SER A 185 -4.65 7.14 6.96
CA SER A 185 -6.05 6.99 6.53
C SER A 185 -6.90 6.57 7.73
N ASN A 186 -7.59 7.48 8.43
CA ASN A 186 -8.26 7.11 9.68
C ASN A 186 -9.66 6.48 9.49
N LEU A 187 -10.41 6.94 8.48
CA LEU A 187 -11.84 6.61 8.30
C LEU A 187 -12.09 5.50 7.27
N SER A 188 -11.07 5.08 6.54
CA SER A 188 -11.16 4.04 5.53
C SER A 188 -9.91 3.15 5.56
N PRO A 189 -10.02 1.93 5.00
CA PRO A 189 -8.86 1.08 4.82
C PRO A 189 -7.76 1.80 4.05
N ALA A 190 -6.51 1.45 4.33
CA ALA A 190 -5.39 1.93 3.54
C ALA A 190 -5.55 1.47 2.09
N PHE A 191 -5.87 0.18 1.92
CA PHE A 191 -6.27 -0.42 0.65
C PHE A 191 -7.60 -1.14 0.83
N LEU A 192 -8.63 -0.67 0.13
CA LEU A 192 -9.89 -1.39 -0.06
C LEU A 192 -9.87 -2.05 -1.43
N ILE A 193 -9.89 -3.38 -1.49
CA ILE A 193 -9.90 -4.16 -2.73
C ILE A 193 -11.19 -4.97 -2.76
N SER A 194 -12.13 -4.55 -3.61
CA SER A 194 -13.47 -5.11 -3.71
C SER A 194 -13.75 -5.60 -5.12
N GLY A 195 -13.86 -6.92 -5.29
CA GLY A 195 -14.01 -7.52 -6.61
C GLY A 195 -12.75 -7.37 -7.48
N GLY A 196 -12.82 -7.88 -8.70
CA GLY A 196 -11.77 -7.85 -9.68
C GLY A 196 -10.63 -8.84 -9.41
N ASN A 197 -9.57 -8.69 -10.19
CA ASN A 197 -8.40 -9.56 -10.19
C ASN A 197 -7.10 -8.79 -10.43
N VAL A 198 -7.09 -7.48 -10.16
CA VAL A 198 -5.89 -6.65 -10.20
C VAL A 198 -4.78 -7.26 -9.35
N ASN A 199 -3.57 -7.32 -9.90
CA ASN A 199 -2.40 -7.75 -9.16
C ASN A 199 -1.69 -6.54 -8.55
N GLY A 200 -0.95 -6.73 -7.46
CA GLY A 200 -0.23 -5.65 -6.79
C GLY A 200 1.09 -6.08 -6.18
N LYS A 201 2.10 -5.20 -6.26
CA LYS A 201 3.42 -5.44 -5.67
C LYS A 201 3.92 -4.20 -4.93
N TYR A 202 4.63 -4.36 -3.81
CA TYR A 202 5.22 -3.23 -3.06
C TYR A 202 4.18 -2.23 -2.52
N LEU A 203 3.24 -2.72 -1.70
CA LEU A 203 2.17 -1.89 -1.14
C LEU A 203 2.44 -1.60 0.34
N VAL A 204 2.37 -0.33 0.73
CA VAL A 204 2.66 0.11 2.09
C VAL A 204 1.44 0.78 2.70
N SER A 205 0.97 0.25 3.81
CA SER A 205 0.05 0.91 4.72
C SER A 205 0.81 1.36 5.96
N TYR A 206 0.79 2.66 6.24
CA TYR A 206 1.50 3.25 7.36
C TYR A 206 0.59 4.11 8.23
N ALA A 207 0.40 3.72 9.48
CA ALA A 207 -0.45 4.44 10.44
C ALA A 207 -1.90 4.63 9.95
N CYS A 208 -2.44 3.64 9.23
CA CYS A 208 -3.83 3.67 8.77
C CYS A 208 -4.81 3.10 9.79
N GLY A 209 -6.07 3.43 9.58
CA GLY A 209 -7.22 3.26 10.45
C GLY A 209 -8.23 2.26 9.89
N ALA A 210 -9.53 2.53 10.06
CA ALA A 210 -10.57 1.51 10.16
C ALA A 210 -11.00 0.78 8.87
N PRO A 211 -11.59 -0.42 9.00
CA PRO A 211 -11.31 -1.38 10.06
C PRO A 211 -9.97 -2.09 9.83
N ALA A 212 -9.40 -2.04 8.62
CA ALA A 212 -8.21 -2.81 8.26
C ALA A 212 -7.19 -2.00 7.46
N ASP A 213 -5.91 -2.34 7.57
CA ASP A 213 -4.89 -1.77 6.69
C ASP A 213 -5.15 -2.24 5.24
N PHE A 214 -5.30 -3.55 5.05
CA PHE A 214 -5.77 -4.16 3.80
C PHE A 214 -7.15 -4.80 4.02
N TYR A 215 -8.17 -4.32 3.31
CA TYR A 215 -9.51 -4.87 3.31
C TYR A 215 -9.80 -5.50 1.94
N ILE A 216 -9.96 -6.81 1.91
CA ILE A 216 -10.17 -7.57 0.68
C ILE A 216 -11.54 -8.26 0.74
N GLY A 217 -12.33 -8.09 -0.31
CA GLY A 217 -13.54 -8.88 -0.41
C GLY A 217 -14.28 -8.78 -1.74
N ASN A 218 -15.55 -9.15 -1.66
CA ASN A 218 -16.53 -9.04 -2.73
C ASN A 218 -16.13 -9.72 -4.05
N GLY A 219 -15.47 -10.87 -3.95
CA GLY A 219 -15.12 -11.71 -5.09
C GLY A 219 -13.71 -11.51 -5.62
N TYR A 220 -12.88 -10.68 -5.00
CA TYR A 220 -11.51 -10.42 -5.45
C TYR A 220 -10.66 -11.70 -5.55
N SER A 221 -9.94 -11.90 -6.65
CA SER A 221 -9.10 -13.09 -6.88
C SER A 221 -7.72 -12.80 -7.51
N GLY A 222 -7.17 -11.62 -7.27
CA GLY A 222 -5.83 -11.24 -7.75
C GLY A 222 -4.67 -11.75 -6.88
N LYS A 223 -3.45 -11.42 -7.31
CA LYS A 223 -2.18 -11.80 -6.66
C LYS A 223 -1.48 -10.58 -6.05
N LEU A 224 -0.94 -10.74 -4.83
CA LEU A 224 -0.33 -9.66 -4.04
C LEU A 224 1.03 -10.10 -3.47
N GLN A 225 2.09 -9.31 -3.67
CA GLN A 225 3.42 -9.59 -3.09
C GLN A 225 4.11 -8.35 -2.52
N TYR A 226 4.86 -8.49 -1.42
CA TYR A 226 5.57 -7.41 -0.72
C TYR A 226 4.63 -6.34 -0.19
N LEU A 227 3.78 -6.76 0.76
CA LEU A 227 2.81 -5.89 1.41
C LEU A 227 3.31 -5.58 2.83
N LEU A 228 3.33 -4.31 3.22
CA LEU A 228 3.65 -3.89 4.58
C LEU A 228 2.44 -3.19 5.19
N ALA A 229 1.92 -3.73 6.29
CA ALA A 229 0.97 -3.04 7.16
C ALA A 229 1.64 -2.69 8.48
N TYR A 230 1.75 -1.39 8.76
CA TYR A 230 2.31 -0.90 10.00
C TYR A 230 1.29 -0.08 10.77
N ARG A 231 0.82 -0.65 11.89
CA ARG A 231 -0.17 -0.02 12.75
C ARG A 231 0.48 0.85 13.81
N TYR A 232 0.15 2.13 13.81
CA TYR A 232 0.58 3.07 14.86
C TYR A 232 -0.37 2.96 16.07
N PRO A 233 0.10 3.00 17.33
CA PRO A 233 -0.76 2.85 18.50
C PRO A 233 -1.98 3.78 18.50
N PHE A 234 -1.82 5.08 18.20
CA PHE A 234 -2.92 6.04 18.21
C PHE A 234 -3.88 5.99 17.01
N PHE A 235 -3.63 5.15 16.01
CA PHE A 235 -4.41 5.10 14.78
C PHE A 235 -5.16 3.78 14.67
N GLY A 236 -6.39 3.74 15.18
CA GLY A 236 -7.24 2.56 15.15
C GLY A 236 -8.70 2.92 15.37
N SER A 237 -9.57 2.45 14.49
CA SER A 237 -11.02 2.58 14.65
C SER A 237 -11.66 1.31 14.11
N ALA A 238 -12.73 0.84 14.76
CA ALA A 238 -13.51 -0.30 14.29
C ALA A 238 -14.31 0.05 13.02
N GLY A 239 -14.43 1.35 12.70
CA GLY A 239 -15.18 1.86 11.55
C GLY A 239 -16.68 1.55 11.62
N SER A 240 -17.37 1.84 10.51
CA SER A 240 -18.82 1.57 10.35
C SER A 240 -19.10 0.33 9.48
N LYS A 241 -18.06 -0.41 9.08
CA LYS A 241 -18.12 -1.57 8.17
C LYS A 241 -18.27 -2.89 8.94
N PRO A 242 -18.83 -3.96 8.33
CA PRO A 242 -19.80 -4.84 8.99
C PRO A 242 -19.22 -5.99 9.82
N SER A 243 -18.04 -5.80 10.39
CA SER A 243 -17.42 -6.81 11.24
C SER A 243 -16.88 -6.28 12.56
N GLY A 244 -16.81 -4.95 12.74
CA GLY A 244 -16.32 -4.29 13.95
C GLY A 244 -14.92 -4.70 14.42
N ALA A 245 -14.19 -5.50 13.64
CA ALA A 245 -12.87 -6.03 13.97
C ALA A 245 -11.79 -5.09 13.42
N ILE A 246 -10.76 -4.81 14.20
CA ILE A 246 -9.59 -4.07 13.71
C ILE A 246 -8.56 -5.06 13.20
N ALA A 247 -8.15 -4.94 11.95
CA ALA A 247 -7.26 -5.91 11.32
C ALA A 247 -6.03 -5.31 10.64
N GLY A 248 -4.95 -6.08 10.54
CA GLY A 248 -3.90 -5.77 9.57
C GLY A 248 -4.37 -6.14 8.17
N LEU A 249 -4.80 -7.39 8.04
CA LEU A 249 -5.44 -7.91 6.84
C LEU A 249 -6.83 -8.44 7.20
N TYR A 250 -7.84 -7.96 6.50
CA TYR A 250 -9.23 -8.43 6.61
C TYR A 250 -9.67 -9.02 5.28
N ILE A 251 -10.11 -10.28 5.27
CA ILE A 251 -10.62 -10.96 4.07
C ILE A 251 -12.03 -11.47 4.32
N GLU A 252 -12.98 -11.07 3.47
CA GLU A 252 -14.33 -11.63 3.47
C GLU A 252 -14.86 -11.96 2.07
N ASN A 253 -15.87 -12.83 1.96
CA ASN A 253 -16.50 -13.07 0.65
C ASN A 253 -17.51 -11.99 0.30
N ASN A 254 -18.70 -12.07 0.89
CA ASN A 254 -19.83 -11.18 0.61
C ASN A 254 -20.60 -10.99 1.91
N GLU A 255 -21.03 -9.76 2.16
CA GLU A 255 -21.70 -9.42 3.42
C GLU A 255 -23.06 -10.14 3.56
N THR A 256 -23.89 -10.07 2.52
CA THR A 256 -25.30 -10.44 2.58
C THR A 256 -25.56 -11.88 2.13
N ASN A 257 -24.81 -12.36 1.13
CA ASN A 257 -25.00 -13.66 0.49
C ASN A 257 -23.69 -14.47 0.38
N PRO A 258 -22.99 -14.76 1.49
CA PRO A 258 -21.64 -15.34 1.47
C PRO A 258 -21.49 -16.71 0.79
N VAL A 259 -22.58 -17.46 0.61
CA VAL A 259 -22.57 -18.78 -0.04
C VAL A 259 -22.94 -18.70 -1.53
N ALA A 260 -23.98 -17.94 -1.87
CA ALA A 260 -24.53 -17.89 -3.22
C ALA A 260 -23.88 -16.82 -4.10
N ALA A 261 -23.28 -15.79 -3.52
CA ALA A 261 -22.61 -14.73 -4.26
C ALA A 261 -21.31 -15.24 -4.90
N GLY A 262 -21.27 -15.19 -6.23
CA GLY A 262 -20.11 -15.54 -7.05
C GLY A 262 -19.56 -14.32 -7.81
N PRO A 263 -18.26 -14.31 -8.15
CA PRO A 263 -17.25 -15.28 -7.73
C PRO A 263 -16.89 -15.15 -6.24
N ALA A 264 -16.29 -16.20 -5.67
CA ALA A 264 -15.83 -16.16 -4.29
C ALA A 264 -14.54 -15.33 -4.17
N THR A 265 -14.40 -14.56 -3.10
CA THR A 265 -13.13 -13.91 -2.74
C THR A 265 -12.07 -14.99 -2.55
N PHE A 266 -10.98 -14.91 -3.30
CA PHE A 266 -9.88 -15.85 -3.28
C PHE A 266 -8.52 -15.21 -3.65
N PRO A 267 -7.98 -14.30 -2.82
CA PRO A 267 -6.67 -13.70 -3.06
C PRO A 267 -5.53 -14.71 -2.89
N PHE A 268 -4.45 -14.48 -3.65
CA PHE A 268 -3.16 -15.15 -3.47
C PHE A 268 -2.14 -14.13 -2.96
N ILE A 269 -1.62 -14.35 -1.75
CA ILE A 269 -0.72 -13.40 -1.07
C ILE A 269 0.59 -14.12 -0.71
N SER A 270 1.72 -13.47 -0.98
CA SER A 270 3.06 -13.88 -0.54
C SER A 270 3.83 -12.68 0.02
N ASN A 271 4.76 -12.90 0.95
CA ASN A 271 5.62 -11.82 1.47
C ASN A 271 4.84 -10.61 2.01
N LEU A 272 3.85 -10.86 2.87
CA LEU A 272 3.17 -9.82 3.65
C LEU A 272 3.84 -9.68 5.02
N THR A 273 3.90 -8.47 5.57
CA THR A 273 4.29 -8.21 6.96
C THR A 273 3.29 -7.28 7.61
N VAL A 274 2.59 -7.80 8.60
CA VAL A 274 1.64 -7.06 9.44
C VAL A 274 2.27 -6.82 10.81
N ILE A 275 2.40 -5.56 11.20
CA ILE A 275 2.99 -5.12 12.47
C ILE A 275 1.94 -4.32 13.25
N GLY A 276 1.40 -4.91 14.30
CA GLY A 276 0.40 -4.30 15.16
C GLY A 276 0.98 -3.39 16.27
N PRO A 277 0.11 -2.76 17.07
CA PRO A 277 0.50 -1.77 18.07
C PRO A 277 0.82 -2.34 19.47
N ALA A 278 0.77 -3.67 19.67
CA ALA A 278 0.92 -4.28 20.99
C ALA A 278 2.27 -3.94 21.66
N GLY A 279 2.23 -3.80 22.99
CA GLY A 279 3.40 -3.45 23.78
C GLY A 279 3.84 -1.98 23.68
N ARG A 280 3.12 -1.14 22.92
CA ARG A 280 3.43 0.28 22.75
C ARG A 280 2.58 1.15 23.68
N SER A 281 3.20 2.19 24.23
CA SER A 281 2.50 3.18 25.05
C SER A 281 1.40 3.90 24.24
N GLY A 282 0.28 4.20 24.90
CA GLY A 282 -0.81 4.96 24.29
C GLY A 282 -1.75 4.15 23.39
N MET A 283 -1.68 2.81 23.41
CA MET A 283 -2.62 1.96 22.68
C MET A 283 -4.08 2.22 23.13
N PRO A 284 -4.98 2.66 22.24
CA PRO A 284 -6.37 2.94 22.55
C PRO A 284 -7.13 1.70 23.00
N THR A 285 -8.17 1.90 23.79
CA THR A 285 -9.08 0.84 24.26
C THR A 285 -9.80 0.11 23.13
N VAL A 286 -9.91 0.71 21.94
CA VAL A 286 -10.51 0.09 20.76
C VAL A 286 -9.78 -1.18 20.30
N TYR A 287 -8.50 -1.33 20.67
CA TYR A 287 -7.73 -2.54 20.40
C TYR A 287 -7.94 -3.65 21.44
N LYS A 288 -8.61 -3.36 22.56
CA LYS A 288 -8.87 -4.35 23.59
C LYS A 288 -9.96 -5.31 23.14
N ASP A 289 -9.91 -6.51 23.68
CA ASP A 289 -10.96 -7.51 23.50
C ASP A 289 -12.30 -6.94 24.00
N SER A 290 -13.34 -7.05 23.18
CA SER A 290 -14.68 -6.62 23.54
C SER A 290 -15.55 -7.83 23.88
N SER A 291 -16.45 -7.67 24.86
CA SER A 291 -17.43 -8.72 25.23
C SER A 291 -18.34 -9.15 24.07
N ASN A 292 -18.43 -8.33 23.01
CA ASN A 292 -19.23 -8.59 21.81
C ASN A 292 -18.49 -9.44 20.75
N GLY A 293 -17.24 -9.85 21.00
CA GLY A 293 -16.44 -10.68 20.11
C GLY A 293 -15.79 -9.93 18.94
N PHE A 294 -15.72 -8.59 19.03
CA PHE A 294 -14.88 -7.79 18.15
C PHE A 294 -13.45 -7.84 18.66
N LEU A 295 -12.55 -8.45 17.87
CA LEU A 295 -11.14 -8.56 18.23
C LEU A 295 -10.31 -7.68 17.30
N ALA A 296 -9.22 -7.14 17.85
CA ALA A 296 -8.12 -6.64 17.07
C ALA A 296 -7.17 -7.80 16.73
N ALA A 297 -7.05 -8.17 15.45
CA ALA A 297 -6.19 -9.27 15.02
C ALA A 297 -5.30 -8.91 13.82
N ALA A 298 -4.12 -9.55 13.70
CA ALA A 298 -3.26 -9.28 12.54
C ALA A 298 -3.91 -9.76 11.22
N LEU A 299 -4.63 -10.88 11.26
CA LEU A 299 -5.45 -11.42 10.17
C LEU A 299 -6.87 -11.71 10.67
N VAL A 300 -7.88 -11.28 9.91
CA VAL A 300 -9.28 -11.69 10.11
C VAL A 300 -9.82 -12.26 8.81
N THR A 301 -10.41 -13.44 8.88
CA THR A 301 -11.07 -14.12 7.74
C THR A 301 -12.52 -14.41 8.09
N ASN A 302 -13.44 -14.01 7.23
CA ASN A 302 -14.87 -14.05 7.54
C ASN A 302 -15.74 -14.34 6.32
N ARG A 303 -17.02 -14.62 6.57
CA ARG A 303 -18.10 -14.74 5.59
C ARG A 303 -17.76 -15.64 4.40
N ASN A 304 -17.26 -16.86 4.62
CA ASN A 304 -16.95 -17.83 3.57
C ASN A 304 -15.87 -17.38 2.55
N ALA A 305 -14.95 -16.50 2.94
CA ALA A 305 -13.80 -16.17 2.10
C ALA A 305 -12.91 -17.40 1.89
N SER A 306 -12.36 -17.51 0.67
CA SER A 306 -11.20 -18.36 0.40
C SER A 306 -9.94 -17.50 0.32
N PHE A 307 -8.75 -18.07 0.53
CA PHE A 307 -7.48 -17.37 0.37
C PHE A 307 -6.31 -18.35 0.28
N ARG A 308 -5.22 -17.92 -0.34
CA ARG A 308 -3.90 -18.53 -0.11
C ARG A 308 -2.95 -17.46 0.38
N ILE A 309 -2.33 -17.68 1.53
CA ILE A 309 -1.35 -16.78 2.15
C ILE A 309 -0.11 -17.60 2.46
N ARG A 310 1.06 -17.10 2.05
CA ARG A 310 2.34 -17.72 2.40
C ARG A 310 3.48 -16.75 2.62
N ASN A 311 4.60 -17.26 3.15
CA ASN A 311 5.85 -16.50 3.32
C ASN A 311 5.64 -15.17 4.03
N SER A 312 4.72 -15.12 5.00
CA SER A 312 4.22 -13.88 5.57
C SER A 312 4.41 -13.81 7.09
N ILE A 313 4.44 -12.59 7.61
CA ILE A 313 4.61 -12.28 9.02
C ILE A 313 3.34 -11.60 9.53
N PHE A 314 2.82 -12.09 10.64
CA PHE A 314 1.69 -11.51 11.36
C PHE A 314 2.08 -11.32 12.82
N MET A 315 2.36 -10.08 13.22
CA MET A 315 2.93 -9.81 14.54
C MET A 315 2.31 -8.60 15.22
N GLY A 316 2.42 -8.57 16.55
CA GLY A 316 2.23 -7.34 17.33
C GLY A 316 0.78 -6.89 17.50
N TYR A 317 -0.21 -7.76 17.27
CA TYR A 317 -1.60 -7.46 17.66
C TYR A 317 -1.87 -7.89 19.10
N PRO A 318 -2.68 -7.13 19.86
CA PRO A 318 -2.88 -7.38 21.29
C PRO A 318 -3.86 -8.52 21.60
N VAL A 319 -4.81 -8.82 20.69
CA VAL A 319 -5.89 -9.77 20.97
C VAL A 319 -5.83 -11.01 20.09
N GLY A 320 -5.54 -10.89 18.79
CA GLY A 320 -5.46 -12.05 17.88
C GLY A 320 -4.26 -12.00 16.93
N GLY A 321 -3.68 -13.17 16.65
CA GLY A 321 -2.79 -13.33 15.50
C GLY A 321 -3.64 -13.46 14.23
N TRP A 322 -4.22 -14.64 14.02
CA TRP A 322 -5.26 -14.88 13.03
C TRP A 322 -6.57 -15.27 13.69
N GLN A 323 -7.64 -14.53 13.39
CA GLN A 323 -9.01 -14.84 13.74
C GLN A 323 -9.81 -15.40 12.54
N ILE A 324 -10.48 -16.53 12.74
CA ILE A 324 -11.58 -17.00 11.90
C ILE A 324 -12.91 -16.58 12.52
N GLY A 325 -13.71 -15.83 11.75
CA GLY A 325 -14.96 -15.21 12.20
C GLY A 325 -16.22 -16.07 12.09
N ASP A 326 -16.23 -17.06 11.18
CA ASP A 326 -17.41 -17.86 10.86
C ASP A 326 -17.10 -19.33 10.53
N SER A 327 -18.14 -20.16 10.54
CA SER A 327 -18.06 -21.60 10.32
C SER A 327 -17.70 -22.01 8.89
N LEU A 328 -18.05 -21.20 7.89
CA LEU A 328 -17.81 -21.50 6.49
C LEU A 328 -16.34 -21.28 6.15
N SER A 329 -15.76 -20.16 6.59
CA SER A 329 -14.31 -19.91 6.47
C SER A 329 -13.49 -20.99 7.21
N ALA A 330 -13.93 -21.43 8.39
CA ALA A 330 -13.29 -22.54 9.10
C ALA A 330 -13.30 -23.85 8.29
N ARG A 331 -14.42 -24.16 7.60
CA ARG A 331 -14.51 -25.32 6.71
C ARG A 331 -13.55 -25.21 5.52
N LYS A 332 -13.40 -24.02 4.92
CA LYS A 332 -12.49 -23.79 3.80
C LYS A 332 -11.04 -24.10 4.20
N VAL A 333 -10.63 -23.72 5.41
CA VAL A 333 -9.30 -24.08 5.94
C VAL A 333 -9.21 -25.59 6.19
N HIS A 334 -10.20 -26.19 6.85
CA HIS A 334 -10.21 -27.63 7.16
C HIS A 334 -10.05 -28.52 5.92
N TYR A 335 -10.74 -28.16 4.83
CA TYR A 335 -10.72 -28.90 3.57
C TYR A 335 -9.67 -28.40 2.56
N LEU A 336 -8.73 -27.55 3.00
CA LEU A 336 -7.63 -27.01 2.18
C LEU A 336 -8.08 -26.21 0.95
N GLU A 337 -9.31 -25.68 0.98
CA GLU A 337 -9.77 -24.67 0.02
C GLU A 337 -9.16 -23.30 0.33
N SER A 338 -8.77 -23.07 1.59
CA SER A 338 -7.92 -21.96 2.01
C SER A 338 -6.65 -22.46 2.68
N GLU A 339 -5.54 -21.81 2.37
CA GLU A 339 -4.22 -22.21 2.82
C GLU A 339 -3.48 -21.04 3.48
N PHE A 340 -2.87 -21.31 4.63
CA PHE A 340 -1.97 -20.41 5.33
C PHE A 340 -0.70 -21.19 5.65
N THR A 341 0.40 -20.88 4.96
CA THR A 341 1.61 -21.73 4.94
C THR A 341 2.90 -20.91 5.06
N SER A 342 3.99 -21.54 5.49
CA SER A 342 5.34 -20.97 5.52
C SER A 342 5.40 -19.57 6.16
N SER A 343 4.53 -19.33 7.15
CA SER A 343 4.29 -18.01 7.73
C SER A 343 4.55 -18.02 9.23
N ILE A 344 4.85 -16.84 9.78
CA ILE A 344 5.23 -16.68 11.19
C ILE A 344 4.21 -15.80 11.88
N VAL A 345 3.68 -16.27 13.01
CA VAL A 345 2.64 -15.55 13.77
C VAL A 345 3.08 -15.28 15.20
N TYR A 346 2.83 -14.06 15.66
CA TYR A 346 2.99 -13.62 17.05
C TYR A 346 1.81 -12.72 17.46
N CYS A 347 1.21 -13.05 18.59
CA CYS A 347 0.17 -12.25 19.24
C CYS A 347 0.56 -12.03 20.70
N ALA A 348 0.22 -10.87 21.28
CA ALA A 348 0.48 -10.61 22.69
C ALA A 348 -0.29 -11.59 23.60
N ASP A 349 -1.51 -11.95 23.22
CA ASP A 349 -2.21 -13.11 23.78
C ASP A 349 -1.79 -14.39 23.03
N SER A 350 -0.85 -15.13 23.62
CA SER A 350 -0.30 -16.37 23.05
C SER A 350 -1.31 -17.51 22.93
N ASN A 351 -2.47 -17.41 23.60
CA ASN A 351 -3.56 -18.37 23.45
C ASN A 351 -4.41 -18.08 22.20
N ARG A 352 -4.26 -16.89 21.60
CA ARG A 352 -5.04 -16.43 20.43
C ARG A 352 -4.19 -16.16 19.21
N THR A 353 -3.01 -16.79 19.12
CA THR A 353 -2.14 -16.66 17.94
C THR A 353 -2.80 -17.24 16.69
N PHE A 354 -3.45 -18.39 16.83
CA PHE A 354 -4.45 -18.89 15.89
C PHE A 354 -5.74 -19.04 16.68
N TYR A 355 -6.76 -18.28 16.30
CA TYR A 355 -8.01 -18.15 17.04
C TYR A 355 -9.21 -18.42 16.15
N ILE A 356 -10.09 -19.31 16.61
CA ILE A 356 -11.41 -19.52 16.03
C ILE A 356 -12.45 -19.03 17.04
N ARG A 357 -13.42 -18.23 16.57
CA ARG A 357 -14.50 -17.75 17.44
C ARG A 357 -15.24 -18.94 18.07
N LYS A 358 -15.55 -18.84 19.37
CA LYS A 358 -16.20 -19.93 20.12
C LYS A 358 -17.52 -20.34 19.46
N ASN A 359 -17.80 -21.65 19.51
CA ASN A 359 -19.05 -22.28 19.06
C ASN A 359 -19.39 -22.11 17.57
N ILE A 360 -18.47 -21.65 16.71
CA ILE A 360 -18.75 -21.54 15.27
C ILE A 360 -18.47 -22.84 14.51
N TYR A 361 -17.53 -23.68 14.97
CA TYR A 361 -17.16 -24.90 14.25
C TYR A 361 -16.86 -26.05 15.21
N ARG A 362 -17.71 -27.09 15.23
CA ARG A 362 -17.66 -28.17 16.24
C ARG A 362 -16.34 -28.97 16.25
N ARG A 363 -15.62 -29.04 15.12
CA ARG A 363 -14.39 -29.84 15.02
C ARG A 363 -13.16 -29.16 15.62
N TYR A 364 -13.20 -27.85 15.80
CA TYR A 364 -12.07 -27.08 16.29
C TYR A 364 -12.49 -26.12 17.39
N ASP A 365 -11.88 -26.27 18.55
CA ASP A 365 -11.71 -25.12 19.44
C ASP A 365 -10.42 -24.36 19.08
N THR A 366 -10.10 -23.32 19.87
CA THR A 366 -8.89 -22.51 19.64
C THR A 366 -7.60 -23.31 19.78
N ARG A 367 -7.54 -24.29 20.69
CA ARG A 367 -6.38 -25.15 20.87
C ARG A 367 -6.23 -26.09 19.67
N ASP A 368 -7.30 -26.78 19.28
CA ASP A 368 -7.27 -27.72 18.16
C ASP A 368 -6.89 -27.01 16.85
N PHE A 369 -7.41 -25.79 16.64
CA PHE A 369 -7.07 -24.99 15.47
C PHE A 369 -5.59 -24.58 15.47
N LYS A 370 -5.05 -24.19 16.62
CA LYS A 370 -3.63 -23.87 16.77
C LYS A 370 -2.74 -25.07 16.49
N GLU A 371 -3.08 -26.26 17.01
CA GLU A 371 -2.34 -27.50 16.74
C GLU A 371 -2.37 -27.86 15.26
N TYR A 372 -3.56 -27.82 14.64
CA TYR A 372 -3.73 -28.07 13.21
C TYR A 372 -2.86 -27.14 12.34
N MET A 373 -2.87 -25.84 12.62
CA MET A 373 -2.11 -24.86 11.83
C MET A 373 -0.59 -25.00 11.98
N LEU A 374 -0.12 -25.76 12.97
CA LEU A 374 1.30 -26.03 13.23
C LEU A 374 1.74 -27.42 12.80
N GLU A 375 0.86 -28.21 12.17
CA GLU A 375 1.28 -29.46 11.52
C GLU A 375 2.37 -29.19 10.47
N ASP A 376 3.34 -30.09 10.38
CA ASP A 376 4.54 -29.94 9.53
C ASP A 376 4.21 -29.54 8.09
N ARG A 377 3.14 -30.10 7.51
CA ARG A 377 2.70 -29.79 6.13
C ARG A 377 2.47 -28.31 5.84
N PHE A 378 2.20 -27.49 6.87
CA PHE A 378 1.97 -26.06 6.67
C PHE A 378 3.24 -25.22 6.83
N HIS A 379 4.31 -25.75 7.42
CA HIS A 379 5.56 -25.03 7.70
C HIS A 379 5.39 -23.69 8.43
N ASN A 380 4.29 -23.52 9.17
CA ASN A 380 4.06 -22.32 9.97
C ASN A 380 4.89 -22.34 11.25
N ARG A 381 5.24 -21.15 11.74
CA ARG A 381 6.05 -20.98 12.96
C ARG A 381 5.38 -20.01 13.91
N LEU A 382 5.55 -20.26 15.20
CA LEU A 382 5.20 -19.31 16.25
C LEU A 382 6.43 -18.64 16.80
N PHE A 383 6.33 -17.33 17.01
CA PHE A 383 7.20 -16.62 17.93
C PHE A 383 6.42 -16.15 19.15
N TYR A 384 7.15 -15.94 20.24
CA TYR A 384 6.59 -15.56 21.55
C TYR A 384 7.03 -14.17 21.99
N SER A 385 7.86 -13.50 21.18
CA SER A 385 8.31 -12.14 21.40
C SER A 385 8.51 -11.44 20.06
N ILE A 386 8.27 -10.12 20.05
CA ILE A 386 8.57 -9.25 18.92
C ILE A 386 10.05 -9.29 18.53
N ASN A 387 10.95 -9.52 19.50
CA ASN A 387 12.39 -9.56 19.27
C ASN A 387 12.83 -10.81 18.51
N SER A 388 12.07 -11.92 18.59
CA SER A 388 12.39 -13.18 17.89
C SER A 388 12.38 -13.04 16.37
N PHE A 389 11.69 -12.03 15.84
CA PHE A 389 11.71 -11.71 14.41
C PHE A 389 13.07 -11.17 13.95
N GLY A 390 13.89 -10.61 14.85
CA GLY A 390 15.20 -10.06 14.49
C GLY A 390 15.09 -8.98 13.42
N LEU A 391 14.11 -8.08 13.55
CA LEU A 391 13.88 -6.97 12.63
C LEU A 391 14.50 -5.69 13.22
N ASN A 392 15.19 -4.93 12.38
CA ASN A 392 15.68 -3.60 12.74
C ASN A 392 14.56 -2.56 12.70
N ASN A 393 14.70 -1.51 13.53
CA ASN A 393 13.91 -0.29 13.46
C ASN A 393 12.37 -0.45 13.35
N VAL A 394 11.81 -1.49 14.00
CA VAL A 394 10.37 -1.81 13.96
C VAL A 394 9.52 -0.78 14.70
N PHE A 395 10.12 0.10 15.49
CA PHE A 395 9.39 1.12 16.26
C PHE A 395 9.89 2.54 16.00
N GLY A 396 10.78 2.74 15.00
CA GLY A 396 11.25 4.05 14.60
C GLY A 396 10.22 4.75 13.74
N TYR A 397 9.30 5.51 14.35
CA TYR A 397 8.20 6.15 13.65
C TYR A 397 8.64 7.17 12.59
N ASP A 398 9.71 7.91 12.82
CA ASP A 398 10.20 8.88 11.84
C ASP A 398 11.02 8.24 10.70
N ALA A 399 11.38 6.94 10.81
CA ALA A 399 12.28 6.26 9.87
C ALA A 399 12.01 4.75 9.76
N LEU A 400 10.75 4.33 9.67
CA LEU A 400 10.37 2.92 9.71
C LEU A 400 11.16 2.10 8.68
N GLY A 401 11.76 1.01 9.14
CA GLY A 401 12.55 0.13 8.27
C GLY A 401 12.65 -1.26 8.86
N PRO A 402 11.57 -2.08 8.81
CA PRO A 402 11.52 -3.44 9.35
C PRO A 402 12.33 -4.39 8.48
N VAL A 403 13.63 -4.14 8.38
CA VAL A 403 14.60 -4.93 7.62
C VAL A 403 15.12 -6.03 8.56
N PRO A 404 15.14 -7.30 8.15
CA PRO A 404 15.77 -8.37 8.90
C PRO A 404 17.25 -8.03 9.22
N ALA A 405 17.61 -8.12 10.50
CA ALA A 405 18.99 -7.99 10.95
C ALA A 405 19.86 -9.15 10.43
N ASP A 406 21.17 -8.97 10.47
CA ASP A 406 22.11 -10.04 10.14
C ASP A 406 21.88 -11.27 11.06
N GLY A 407 21.82 -12.44 10.44
CA GLY A 407 21.50 -13.69 11.13
C GLY A 407 20.02 -13.88 11.47
N SER A 408 19.13 -12.94 11.10
CA SER A 408 17.69 -13.11 11.31
C SER A 408 17.17 -14.38 10.62
N VAL A 409 16.35 -15.12 11.36
CA VAL A 409 15.64 -16.32 10.88
C VAL A 409 14.63 -16.03 9.77
N LEU A 410 14.31 -14.75 9.54
CA LEU A 410 13.44 -14.30 8.46
C LEU A 410 14.12 -14.30 7.11
N LEU A 411 15.45 -14.30 7.05
CA LEU A 411 16.21 -14.30 5.80
C LEU A 411 16.14 -15.65 5.04
N LYS A 412 15.46 -16.65 5.62
CA LYS A 412 15.30 -17.99 5.05
C LYS A 412 13.92 -18.57 5.36
N GLY A 413 13.55 -19.61 4.60
CA GLY A 413 12.37 -20.43 4.84
C GLY A 413 11.11 -19.97 4.12
N ALA A 414 11.22 -19.09 3.13
CA ALA A 414 10.14 -18.89 2.17
C ALA A 414 10.04 -20.08 1.21
N ASP A 415 8.81 -20.39 0.81
CA ASP A 415 8.46 -21.48 -0.08
C ASP A 415 7.57 -20.99 -1.23
N PHE A 416 7.99 -21.26 -2.46
CA PHE A 416 7.26 -20.92 -3.69
C PHE A 416 6.88 -22.15 -4.51
N SER A 417 6.90 -23.33 -3.88
CA SER A 417 6.45 -24.58 -4.48
C SER A 417 4.95 -24.56 -4.82
N GLY A 418 4.57 -25.38 -5.80
CA GLY A 418 3.19 -25.53 -6.28
C GLY A 418 2.75 -24.49 -7.32
N ASP A 419 1.71 -24.82 -8.08
CA ASP A 419 1.31 -24.10 -9.28
C ASP A 419 0.85 -22.66 -9.03
N ASN A 420 0.21 -22.40 -7.89
CA ASN A 420 -0.36 -21.07 -7.61
C ASN A 420 0.70 -19.98 -7.36
N TYR A 421 1.93 -20.39 -6.99
CA TYR A 421 3.03 -19.48 -6.68
C TYR A 421 4.26 -19.68 -7.58
N GLY A 422 4.30 -20.75 -8.38
CA GLY A 422 5.34 -21.00 -9.37
C GLY A 422 5.20 -20.23 -10.69
N GLN A 423 4.02 -19.67 -10.98
CA GLN A 423 3.61 -19.15 -12.31
C GLN A 423 3.93 -17.65 -12.54
N GLY A 424 5.19 -17.24 -12.37
CA GLY A 424 5.75 -16.00 -12.92
C GLY A 424 5.44 -14.65 -12.24
N PHE A 425 4.27 -14.48 -11.59
CA PHE A 425 3.96 -13.21 -10.90
C PHE A 425 4.82 -12.97 -9.65
N PHE A 426 5.00 -14.03 -8.85
CA PHE A 426 5.70 -13.96 -7.58
C PHE A 426 7.21 -14.08 -7.81
N ASP A 427 7.96 -13.12 -7.28
CA ASP A 427 9.41 -13.23 -7.19
C ASP A 427 9.76 -14.33 -6.18
N LYS A 428 10.65 -15.24 -6.59
CA LYS A 428 11.12 -16.32 -5.73
C LYS A 428 12.27 -15.81 -4.88
N VAL A 429 12.01 -15.62 -3.60
CA VAL A 429 13.00 -15.15 -2.61
C VAL A 429 13.17 -16.18 -1.50
N GLU A 430 14.26 -16.09 -0.76
CA GLU A 430 14.52 -16.98 0.38
C GLU A 430 13.85 -16.49 1.68
N PHE A 431 13.57 -15.19 1.78
CA PHE A 431 13.11 -14.56 3.01
C PHE A 431 11.58 -14.56 3.18
N VAL A 432 11.15 -14.64 4.45
CA VAL A 432 9.76 -14.54 4.88
C VAL A 432 9.46 -13.11 5.32
N GLY A 433 8.28 -12.60 4.94
CA GLY A 433 7.88 -11.22 5.16
C GLY A 433 8.09 -10.34 3.93
N ALA A 434 7.79 -9.05 4.08
CA ALA A 434 7.68 -8.10 2.98
C ALA A 434 9.01 -7.48 2.56
N VAL A 435 9.98 -7.40 3.48
CA VAL A 435 11.26 -6.74 3.26
C VAL A 435 12.38 -7.73 3.53
N GLY A 436 13.25 -7.94 2.55
CA GLY A 436 14.47 -8.73 2.67
C GLY A 436 15.66 -7.86 3.10
N ARG A 437 16.88 -8.25 2.71
CA ARG A 437 18.08 -7.40 2.91
C ARG A 437 17.98 -6.09 2.13
N ASP A 438 17.46 -6.18 0.91
CA ASP A 438 17.25 -5.04 0.04
C ASP A 438 15.97 -4.31 0.47
N ASN A 439 16.15 -3.14 1.08
CA ASN A 439 15.05 -2.34 1.59
C ASN A 439 14.42 -1.50 0.48
N TRP A 440 13.43 -2.09 -0.22
CA TRP A 440 12.65 -1.42 -1.27
C TRP A 440 11.77 -0.26 -0.78
N LEU A 441 11.68 0.00 0.53
CA LEU A 441 10.98 1.16 1.07
C LEU A 441 11.78 2.46 0.89
N ARG A 442 13.10 2.37 0.69
CA ARG A 442 13.99 3.54 0.62
C ARG A 442 13.76 4.36 -0.64
N GLY A 443 14.12 5.64 -0.57
CA GLY A 443 14.03 6.60 -1.66
C GLY A 443 12.63 7.19 -1.86
N TRP A 444 11.58 6.37 -1.79
CA TRP A 444 10.26 6.78 -2.25
C TRP A 444 9.14 6.73 -1.23
N THR A 445 9.30 6.15 -0.03
CA THR A 445 8.27 6.22 1.03
C THR A 445 8.44 7.44 1.94
N ASN A 446 7.36 7.85 2.61
CA ASN A 446 7.38 8.84 3.69
C ASN A 446 6.73 8.30 4.96
N PHE A 447 7.49 8.19 6.05
CA PHE A 447 6.99 7.75 7.36
C PHE A 447 6.72 8.90 8.35
N ASN A 448 6.79 10.14 7.88
CA ASN A 448 6.51 11.33 8.68
C ASN A 448 5.66 12.40 7.97
N PRO A 449 4.58 12.04 7.25
CA PRO A 449 3.77 12.99 6.50
C PRO A 449 3.12 14.05 7.39
N LEU A 450 2.84 13.76 8.67
CA LEU A 450 2.33 14.76 9.63
C LEU A 450 3.28 15.93 9.84
N LYS A 451 4.61 15.72 9.80
CA LYS A 451 5.60 16.79 9.99
C LYS A 451 6.19 17.29 8.66
N THR A 452 5.87 16.65 7.54
CA THR A 452 6.44 17.00 6.24
C THR A 452 5.84 18.30 5.73
N ASN A 453 6.68 19.28 5.41
CA ASN A 453 6.25 20.56 4.86
C ASN A 453 6.43 20.60 3.34
N TYR A 454 5.38 20.23 2.62
CA TYR A 454 5.34 20.25 1.14
C TYR A 454 5.24 21.64 0.50
N ASN A 455 5.43 22.71 1.27
CA ASN A 455 5.52 24.09 0.74
C ASN A 455 6.97 24.55 0.59
N ILE A 456 7.94 23.78 1.06
CA ILE A 456 9.37 24.04 0.91
C ILE A 456 9.88 23.12 -0.21
N PRO A 457 10.74 23.60 -1.11
CA PRO A 457 11.41 22.73 -2.07
C PRO A 457 12.18 21.61 -1.37
N GLU A 458 12.02 20.38 -1.86
CA GLU A 458 12.86 19.24 -1.43
C GLU A 458 14.33 19.42 -1.83
#